data_AF-A0AA35NGQ5-F1
#
_entry.id   AF-A0AA35NGQ5-F1
#
_cell.length_a   1.000
_cell.length_b   1.000
_cell.length_c   1.000
_cell.angle_alpha   90.00
_cell.angle_beta   90.00
_cell.angle_gamma   90.00
#
_symmetry.space_group_name_H-M   'P 1'
#
loop_
_entity.id
_entity.type
_entity.pdbx_description
1 polymer ?
#
loop_
_entity_poly.entity_id
_entity_poly.type
_entity_poly.pdbx_seq_one_letter_code
_entity_poly.pdbx_strand_id
1 'polypeptide(L)'
;MNYRINAFTDYILLFGSSGLAGKGTLENMLDINFYIKNVSDLQDKLNSLTEIKGDVVLNKHVFCINRRSITEEKSFMKSIDYINMKSITWKRGRYYLRSRNENETKKIPSNPDTFCYDAFEEGFIKKTTDENGKDNFCIPYNQKRFSYALYYASGKKEGFEIIYKFTVTQLIIPRSENWSRLLSYIFSGTQKLEKFDANNKTYVAGKSLPNLRDISTMVCTLGSTSARVRRTQVPNSFVDYSLPFSLAQEFTNTTDKRLVIITSFNNKFLSTTFEYFRIKAKLENDLEEVLPNKPKELIILRPGPMCGQHGNSIKVELDVQENLTFSDKILYYPRYLLMYKKQYISEVRKIGLRTKLSELIASSTYRMPGSALLGYSVPVSKVSYVASLMAIERKSKEAGPKMEVINSYQIDMIA
;
A
#
# COMPACT_ATOMS: atom_id res chain seq x y z
N MET A 1 1.24 18.27 -34.99
CA MET A 1 2.11 18.83 -33.94
C MET A 1 2.19 17.82 -32.80
N ASN A 2 3.36 17.18 -32.57
CA ASN A 2 3.54 16.25 -31.45
C ASN A 2 3.74 17.06 -30.16
N TYR A 3 2.69 17.20 -29.36
CA TYR A 3 2.83 17.71 -27.99
C TYR A 3 3.73 16.75 -27.21
N ARG A 4 4.92 17.19 -26.82
CA ARG A 4 5.85 16.41 -25.98
C ARG A 4 5.33 16.42 -24.55
N ILE A 5 4.65 15.35 -24.14
CA ILE A 5 4.18 15.15 -22.77
C ILE A 5 5.38 14.77 -21.88
N ASN A 6 5.54 15.46 -20.75
CA ASN A 6 6.53 15.09 -19.73
C ASN A 6 5.95 13.99 -18.84
N ALA A 7 6.26 12.73 -19.11
CA ALA A 7 5.71 11.59 -18.38
C ALA A 7 6.75 10.92 -17.47
N PHE A 8 6.40 10.72 -16.20
CA PHE A 8 7.17 9.95 -15.23
C PHE A 8 6.36 8.72 -14.81
N THR A 9 7.03 7.60 -14.61
CA THR A 9 6.37 6.35 -14.21
C THR A 9 7.08 5.75 -13.01
N ASP A 10 6.34 5.50 -11.94
CA ASP A 10 6.81 4.81 -10.75
C ASP A 10 6.13 3.46 -10.64
N TYR A 11 6.93 2.40 -10.47
CA TYR A 11 6.46 1.05 -10.21
C TYR A 11 6.83 0.63 -8.79
N ILE A 12 5.83 0.21 -8.03
CA ILE A 12 5.96 -0.22 -6.63
C ILE A 12 5.43 -1.65 -6.48
N LEU A 13 6.20 -2.53 -5.85
CA LEU A 13 5.73 -3.84 -5.38
C LEU A 13 5.25 -3.74 -3.94
N LEU A 14 4.06 -4.26 -3.65
CA LEU A 14 3.50 -4.29 -2.30
C LEU A 14 3.12 -5.71 -1.91
N PHE A 15 3.73 -6.20 -0.83
CA PHE A 15 3.42 -7.49 -0.22
C PHE A 15 2.69 -7.30 1.09
N GLY A 16 1.58 -8.03 1.27
CA GLY A 16 0.79 -7.98 2.49
C GLY A 16 -0.24 -6.85 2.50
N SER A 17 -0.75 -6.40 1.35
CA SER A 17 -1.73 -5.32 1.26
C SER A 17 -3.10 -5.63 1.92
N SER A 18 -3.36 -6.89 2.28
CA SER A 18 -4.53 -7.28 3.11
C SER A 18 -4.26 -7.28 4.62
N GLY A 19 -3.04 -6.97 5.04
CA GLY A 19 -2.67 -6.85 6.46
C GLY A 19 -3.10 -5.52 7.06
N LEU A 20 -3.05 -5.40 8.40
CA LEU A 20 -3.50 -4.21 9.12
C LEU A 20 -2.79 -2.93 8.63
N ALA A 21 -1.46 -2.95 8.58
CA ALA A 21 -0.67 -1.83 8.05
C ALA A 21 -0.64 -1.82 6.51
N GLY A 22 -0.67 -2.98 5.87
CA GLY A 22 -0.62 -3.09 4.40
C GLY A 22 -1.82 -2.47 3.69
N LYS A 23 -3.03 -2.63 4.26
CA LYS A 23 -4.25 -2.02 3.72
C LYS A 23 -4.15 -0.49 3.73
N GLY A 24 -3.79 0.08 4.87
CA GLY A 24 -3.59 1.53 4.98
C GLY A 24 -2.45 2.04 4.10
N THR A 25 -1.39 1.24 3.92
CA THR A 25 -0.26 1.60 3.05
C THR A 25 -0.71 1.70 1.59
N LEU A 26 -1.46 0.69 1.11
CA LEU A 26 -2.05 0.73 -0.24
C LEU A 26 -3.00 1.93 -0.40
N GLU A 27 -3.90 2.15 0.58
CA GLU A 27 -4.85 3.26 0.56
C GLU A 27 -4.15 4.62 0.43
N ASN A 28 -3.06 4.86 1.18
CA ASN A 28 -2.29 6.10 1.11
C ASN A 28 -1.52 6.25 -0.21
N MET A 29 -0.93 5.18 -0.75
CA MET A 29 -0.24 5.21 -2.04
C MET A 29 -1.16 5.52 -3.23
N LEU A 30 -2.47 5.33 -3.05
CA LEU A 30 -3.51 5.57 -4.05
C LEU A 30 -4.33 6.83 -3.75
N ASP A 31 -4.03 7.54 -2.67
CA ASP A 31 -4.73 8.75 -2.25
C ASP A 31 -4.04 10.00 -2.82
N ILE A 32 -4.75 10.76 -3.67
CA ILE A 32 -4.21 12.02 -4.20
C ILE A 32 -3.84 13.01 -3.10
N ASN A 33 -4.59 13.03 -1.99
CA ASN A 33 -4.33 13.92 -0.86
C ASN A 33 -2.99 13.62 -0.18
N PHE A 34 -2.53 12.37 -0.27
CA PHE A 34 -1.22 11.99 0.22
C PHE A 34 -0.09 12.64 -0.60
N TYR A 35 -0.20 12.68 -1.92
CA TYR A 35 0.83 13.27 -2.80
C TYR A 35 0.88 14.80 -2.74
N ILE A 36 -0.27 15.46 -2.68
CA ILE A 36 -0.32 16.93 -2.59
C ILE A 36 0.13 17.46 -1.21
N LYS A 37 0.03 16.64 -0.16
CA LYS A 37 0.60 16.93 1.17
C LYS A 37 2.10 16.66 1.21
N ASN A 38 2.59 15.69 0.44
CA ASN A 38 4.00 15.25 0.40
C ASN A 38 4.60 15.46 -0.99
N VAL A 39 4.87 16.72 -1.33
CA VAL A 39 5.28 17.15 -2.68
C VAL A 39 6.74 16.86 -3.05
N SER A 40 7.52 16.20 -2.18
CA SER A 40 8.96 15.94 -2.40
C SER A 40 9.22 15.16 -3.69
N ASP A 41 8.50 14.06 -3.92
CA ASP A 41 8.61 13.26 -5.14
C ASP A 41 8.25 14.07 -6.41
N LEU A 42 7.17 14.86 -6.34
CA LEU A 42 6.79 15.73 -7.44
C LEU A 42 7.87 16.80 -7.68
N GLN A 43 8.40 17.39 -6.62
CA GLN A 43 9.41 18.44 -6.67
C GLN A 43 10.69 17.92 -7.34
N ASP A 44 11.13 16.70 -7.01
CA ASP A 44 12.31 16.07 -7.62
C ASP A 44 12.13 15.82 -9.11
N LYS A 45 10.95 15.36 -9.53
CA LYS A 45 10.61 15.15 -10.93
C LYS A 45 10.57 16.45 -11.71
N LEU A 46 9.95 17.47 -11.15
CA LEU A 46 9.96 18.80 -11.75
C LEU A 46 11.39 19.32 -11.87
N ASN A 47 12.19 19.25 -10.79
CA ASN A 47 13.60 19.65 -10.79
C ASN A 47 14.45 18.94 -11.86
N SER A 48 14.06 17.74 -12.30
CA SER A 48 14.74 17.00 -13.37
C SER A 48 14.44 17.51 -14.78
N LEU A 49 13.36 18.29 -14.95
CA LEU A 49 12.99 18.85 -16.24
C LEU A 49 13.84 20.09 -16.55
N THR A 50 13.99 20.41 -17.83
CA THR A 50 14.53 21.70 -18.28
C THR A 50 13.40 22.67 -18.67
N GLU A 51 12.27 22.12 -19.11
CA GLU A 51 11.09 22.85 -19.55
C GLU A 51 9.81 22.02 -19.35
N ILE A 52 8.69 22.70 -19.08
CA ILE A 52 7.37 22.08 -19.04
C ILE A 52 6.65 22.45 -20.35
N LYS A 53 6.54 21.48 -21.28
CA LYS A 53 5.83 21.64 -22.55
C LYS A 53 4.47 20.96 -22.46
N GLY A 54 3.47 21.67 -21.93
CA GLY A 54 2.13 21.12 -21.72
C GLY A 54 2.01 20.36 -20.39
N ASP A 55 1.31 19.23 -20.39
CA ASP A 55 0.96 18.51 -19.16
C ASP A 55 2.13 17.69 -18.62
N VAL A 56 2.25 17.66 -17.29
CA VAL A 56 3.14 16.74 -16.58
C VAL A 56 2.33 15.52 -16.15
N VAL A 57 2.65 14.34 -16.67
CA VAL A 57 1.93 13.10 -16.34
C VAL A 57 2.75 12.26 -15.34
N LEU A 58 2.13 11.89 -14.24
CA LEU A 58 2.70 11.04 -13.19
C LEU A 58 1.94 9.72 -13.14
N ASN A 59 2.52 8.67 -13.71
CA ASN A 59 1.97 7.32 -13.67
C ASN A 59 2.44 6.60 -12.39
N LYS A 60 1.51 6.26 -11.51
CA LYS A 60 1.74 5.55 -10.25
C LYS A 60 1.18 4.14 -10.38
N HIS A 61 2.07 3.15 -10.46
CA HIS A 61 1.70 1.75 -10.59
C HIS A 61 2.05 0.99 -9.32
N VAL A 62 1.04 0.41 -8.65
CA VAL A 62 1.21 -0.42 -7.46
C VAL A 62 0.80 -1.85 -7.79
N PHE A 63 1.76 -2.77 -7.75
CA PHE A 63 1.54 -4.20 -7.93
C PHE A 63 1.43 -4.87 -6.57
N CYS A 64 0.24 -5.35 -6.22
CA CYS A 64 -0.01 -6.09 -5.00
C CYS A 64 0.06 -7.58 -5.27
N ILE A 65 0.89 -8.34 -4.54
CA ILE A 65 0.89 -9.80 -4.62
C ILE A 65 0.17 -10.36 -3.39
N ASN A 66 -0.92 -11.07 -3.61
CA ASN A 66 -1.82 -11.54 -2.56
C ASN A 66 -2.23 -12.99 -2.76
N ARG A 67 -2.58 -13.67 -1.66
CA ARG A 67 -3.12 -15.05 -1.73
C ARG A 67 -4.56 -15.11 -2.26
N ARG A 68 -5.29 -13.99 -2.19
CA ARG A 68 -6.69 -13.85 -2.58
C ARG A 68 -6.95 -12.42 -3.06
N SER A 69 -8.01 -12.24 -3.84
CA SER A 69 -8.53 -10.91 -4.18
C SER A 69 -8.90 -10.15 -2.90
N ILE A 70 -8.58 -8.85 -2.88
CA ILE A 70 -9.00 -7.94 -1.81
C ILE A 70 -10.06 -7.03 -2.38
N THR A 71 -11.28 -7.13 -1.85
CA THR A 71 -12.31 -6.13 -2.06
C THR A 71 -11.96 -4.92 -1.20
N GLU A 72 -11.63 -3.80 -1.83
CA GLU A 72 -11.27 -2.58 -1.10
C GLU A 72 -12.54 -1.89 -0.60
N GLU A 73 -12.64 -1.69 0.71
CA GLU A 73 -13.83 -1.09 1.37
C GLU A 73 -13.98 0.42 1.10
N LYS A 74 -12.90 1.10 0.71
CA LYS A 74 -12.91 2.53 0.41
C LYS A 74 -12.71 2.76 -1.09
N SER A 75 -13.50 3.66 -1.65
CA SER A 75 -13.18 4.21 -2.97
C SER A 75 -11.81 4.89 -2.92
N PHE A 76 -10.92 4.51 -3.83
CA PHE A 76 -9.66 5.23 -4.03
C PHE A 76 -9.88 6.64 -4.58
N MET A 77 -11.04 6.87 -5.19
CA MET A 77 -11.43 8.20 -5.61
C MET A 77 -11.93 8.99 -4.39
N LYS A 78 -11.07 9.85 -3.88
CA LYS A 78 -11.37 10.83 -2.84
C LYS A 78 -11.54 12.24 -3.40
N SER A 79 -12.31 13.07 -2.71
CA SER A 79 -12.31 14.52 -2.90
C SER A 79 -10.94 15.09 -2.53
N ILE A 80 -10.58 16.18 -3.20
CA ILE A 80 -9.31 16.86 -2.99
C ILE A 80 -9.42 17.77 -1.75
N ASP A 81 -8.51 17.62 -0.80
CA ASP A 81 -8.42 18.43 0.41
C ASP A 81 -7.53 19.67 0.18
N TYR A 82 -8.15 20.78 -0.20
CA TYR A 82 -7.48 22.06 -0.48
C TYR A 82 -6.87 22.77 0.73
N ILE A 83 -7.09 22.27 1.95
CA ILE A 83 -6.61 22.94 3.17
C ILE A 83 -5.16 22.57 3.48
N ASN A 84 -4.78 21.30 3.29
CA ASN A 84 -3.52 20.74 3.80
C ASN A 84 -2.42 20.57 2.72
N MET A 85 -2.46 21.39 1.66
CA MET A 85 -1.58 21.24 0.50
C MET A 85 -0.26 22.00 0.66
N LYS A 86 0.84 21.43 0.14
CA LYS A 86 2.13 22.12 0.05
C LYS A 86 2.31 22.76 -1.33
N SER A 87 2.95 23.93 -1.36
CA SER A 87 3.35 24.57 -2.61
C SER A 87 4.54 23.85 -3.25
N ILE A 88 4.63 23.93 -4.57
CA ILE A 88 5.80 23.48 -5.34
C ILE A 88 6.62 24.68 -5.80
N THR A 89 7.92 24.49 -6.00
CA THR A 89 8.84 25.52 -6.47
C THR A 89 9.37 25.13 -7.85
N TRP A 90 9.23 25.98 -8.85
CA TRP A 90 9.70 25.70 -10.21
C TRP A 90 10.29 26.95 -10.85
N LYS A 91 11.52 26.85 -11.40
CA LYS A 91 12.27 27.98 -11.98
C LYS A 91 12.21 29.26 -11.14
N ARG A 92 12.39 29.13 -9.81
CA ARG A 92 12.30 30.21 -8.80
C ARG A 92 10.89 30.77 -8.53
N GLY A 93 9.87 30.33 -9.27
CA GLY A 93 8.47 30.62 -8.99
C GLY A 93 7.88 29.63 -7.99
N ARG A 94 6.98 30.11 -7.11
CA ARG A 94 6.19 29.26 -6.22
C ARG A 94 4.80 29.07 -6.78
N TYR A 95 4.38 27.83 -6.93
CA TYR A 95 3.08 27.46 -7.49
C TYR A 95 2.23 26.77 -6.43
N TYR A 96 0.95 27.13 -6.43
CA TYR A 96 -0.05 26.61 -5.51
C TYR A 96 -1.09 25.85 -6.31
N LEU A 97 -1.63 24.77 -5.73
CA LEU A 97 -2.78 24.12 -6.32
C LEU A 97 -3.96 25.10 -6.27
N ARG A 98 -4.59 25.34 -7.42
CA ARG A 98 -5.83 26.10 -7.47
C ARG A 98 -7.01 25.16 -7.39
N SER A 99 -7.99 25.54 -6.59
CA SER A 99 -9.32 24.99 -6.73
C SER A 99 -9.84 25.36 -8.11
N ARG A 100 -10.02 24.37 -8.98
CA ARG A 100 -11.03 24.49 -10.04
C ARG A 100 -12.35 24.49 -9.29
N ASN A 101 -13.22 25.48 -9.53
CA ASN A 101 -14.56 25.58 -8.93
C ASN A 101 -15.16 24.18 -8.75
N GLU A 102 -15.83 23.89 -7.64
CA GLU A 102 -16.31 22.54 -7.24
C GLU A 102 -17.05 21.76 -8.36
N ASN A 103 -17.56 22.46 -9.38
CA ASN A 103 -18.21 21.94 -10.57
C ASN A 103 -17.25 21.41 -11.69
N GLU A 104 -15.94 21.59 -11.57
CA GLU A 104 -14.93 21.26 -12.60
C GLU A 104 -13.91 20.19 -12.18
N THR A 105 -14.00 19.65 -10.95
CA THR A 105 -13.50 18.30 -10.64
C THR A 105 -14.37 17.25 -11.35
N LYS A 106 -14.47 17.34 -12.68
CA LYS A 106 -15.13 16.33 -13.50
C LYS A 106 -14.34 15.03 -13.32
N LYS A 107 -15.05 13.97 -12.96
CA LYS A 107 -14.61 12.59 -13.11
C LYS A 107 -14.20 12.43 -14.58
N ILE A 108 -12.91 12.40 -14.88
CA ILE A 108 -12.44 12.05 -16.21
C ILE A 108 -12.11 10.56 -16.16
N PRO A 109 -13.00 9.66 -16.63
CA PRO A 109 -12.63 8.27 -16.86
C PRO A 109 -11.49 8.23 -17.87
N SER A 110 -10.52 7.38 -17.63
CA SER A 110 -9.30 7.31 -18.43
C SER A 110 -9.51 6.73 -19.83
N ASN A 111 -10.74 6.32 -20.18
CA ASN A 111 -11.13 5.88 -21.52
C ASN A 111 -12.68 5.89 -21.66
N PRO A 112 -13.27 6.34 -22.78
CA PRO A 112 -14.69 6.08 -23.08
C PRO A 112 -14.99 4.57 -23.27
N ASP A 113 -13.96 3.76 -23.57
CA ASP A 113 -14.11 2.31 -23.81
C ASP A 113 -13.80 1.43 -22.59
N THR A 114 -13.56 2.02 -21.42
CA THR A 114 -13.52 1.26 -20.16
C THR A 114 -14.76 1.62 -19.37
N PHE A 115 -15.69 0.66 -19.29
CA PHE A 115 -16.83 0.72 -18.39
C PHE A 115 -16.36 1.14 -16.99
N CYS A 116 -16.64 2.39 -16.65
CA CYS A 116 -16.34 2.97 -15.36
C CYS A 116 -17.51 2.63 -14.44
N TYR A 117 -17.40 1.50 -13.76
CA TYR A 117 -18.13 1.23 -12.53
C TYR A 117 -17.13 0.65 -11.54
N ASP A 118 -17.45 0.60 -10.26
CA ASP A 118 -16.60 0.12 -9.17
C ASP A 118 -16.00 -1.30 -9.31
N ALA A 119 -16.16 -1.95 -10.48
CA ALA A 119 -15.64 -3.27 -10.84
C ALA A 119 -14.16 -3.23 -11.26
N PHE A 120 -13.42 -4.28 -10.89
CA PHE A 120 -12.05 -4.49 -11.32
C PHE A 120 -12.01 -5.00 -12.77
N GLU A 121 -11.01 -4.57 -13.53
CA GLU A 121 -10.62 -5.28 -14.76
C GLU A 121 -10.02 -6.62 -14.32
N GLU A 122 -10.69 -7.72 -14.64
CA GLU A 122 -10.22 -9.07 -14.34
C GLU A 122 -9.53 -9.67 -15.56
N GLY A 123 -8.49 -10.46 -15.31
CA GLY A 123 -7.75 -11.13 -16.36
C GLY A 123 -6.73 -12.11 -15.82
N PHE A 124 -5.83 -12.54 -16.70
CA PHE A 124 -4.80 -13.52 -16.36
C PHE A 124 -3.44 -13.18 -16.96
N ILE A 125 -2.39 -13.68 -16.31
CA ILE A 125 -1.05 -13.81 -16.91
C ILE A 125 -0.88 -15.29 -17.25
N LYS A 126 -0.68 -15.59 -18.53
CA LYS A 126 -0.41 -16.95 -19.01
C LYS A 126 1.10 -17.14 -19.17
N LYS A 127 1.58 -18.32 -18.77
CA LYS A 127 2.87 -18.82 -19.24
C LYS A 127 2.72 -19.53 -20.56
N THR A 128 3.30 -18.95 -21.61
CA THR A 128 3.59 -19.64 -22.86
C THR A 128 4.83 -20.51 -22.67
N THR A 129 4.73 -21.75 -23.13
CA THR A 129 5.59 -22.90 -22.86
C THR A 129 7.06 -22.69 -23.23
N ASP A 130 7.96 -23.17 -22.36
CA ASP A 130 9.23 -23.77 -22.81
C ASP A 130 8.90 -25.15 -23.42
N GLU A 131 9.70 -25.60 -24.39
CA GLU A 131 9.53 -26.82 -25.21
C GLU A 131 9.30 -28.14 -24.42
N ASN A 132 9.46 -28.13 -23.10
CA ASN A 132 9.32 -29.29 -22.21
C ASN A 132 8.01 -29.34 -21.39
N GLY A 133 7.02 -28.47 -21.66
CA GLY A 133 5.59 -28.72 -21.36
C GLY A 133 5.15 -28.93 -19.89
N LYS A 134 5.98 -28.65 -18.88
CA LYS A 134 5.68 -29.08 -17.49
C LYS A 134 5.01 -28.08 -16.55
N ASP A 135 5.03 -26.77 -16.82
CA ASP A 135 4.46 -25.76 -15.89
C ASP A 135 3.55 -24.75 -16.59
N ASN A 136 2.31 -25.15 -16.87
CA ASN A 136 1.24 -24.21 -17.23
C ASN A 136 0.62 -23.66 -15.94
N PHE A 137 1.01 -22.45 -15.54
CA PHE A 137 0.30 -21.73 -14.50
C PHE A 137 -0.32 -20.44 -15.04
N CYS A 138 -1.55 -20.19 -14.59
CA CYS A 138 -2.35 -19.04 -14.93
C CYS A 138 -2.48 -18.19 -13.66
N ILE A 139 -2.03 -16.94 -13.70
CA ILE A 139 -2.09 -16.04 -12.54
C ILE A 139 -3.26 -15.08 -12.74
N PRO A 140 -4.37 -15.23 -11.98
CA PRO A 140 -5.44 -14.26 -12.01
C PRO A 140 -4.96 -12.90 -11.52
N TYR A 141 -5.46 -11.84 -12.15
CA TYR A 141 -5.25 -10.48 -11.68
C TYR A 141 -6.55 -9.68 -11.69
N ASN A 142 -6.60 -8.71 -10.77
CA ASN A 142 -7.62 -7.67 -10.73
C ASN A 142 -6.92 -6.32 -10.84
N GLN A 143 -7.40 -5.43 -11.71
CA GLN A 143 -6.79 -4.13 -11.93
C GLN A 143 -7.81 -3.00 -11.85
N LYS A 144 -7.38 -1.87 -11.27
CA LYS A 144 -8.17 -0.64 -11.20
C LYS A 144 -7.31 0.55 -11.62
N ARG A 145 -7.88 1.43 -12.44
CA ARG A 145 -7.22 2.63 -12.97
C ARG A 145 -8.08 3.86 -12.71
N PHE A 146 -7.47 4.96 -12.30
CA PHE A 146 -8.15 6.24 -12.11
C PHE A 146 -7.14 7.39 -12.21
N SER A 147 -7.62 8.61 -12.40
CA SER A 147 -6.75 9.77 -12.59
C SER A 147 -7.30 11.05 -12.00
N TYR A 148 -6.37 11.95 -11.66
CA TYR A 148 -6.63 13.30 -11.19
C TYR A 148 -5.85 14.28 -12.04
N ALA A 149 -6.51 15.34 -12.51
CA ALA A 149 -5.87 16.45 -13.20
C ALA A 149 -5.85 17.66 -12.27
N LEU A 150 -4.65 18.12 -11.90
CA LEU A 150 -4.42 19.13 -10.89
C LEU A 150 -3.75 20.35 -11.50
N TYR A 151 -4.36 21.53 -11.38
CA TYR A 151 -3.83 22.77 -11.94
C TYR A 151 -3.04 23.57 -10.89
N TYR A 152 -1.76 23.79 -11.17
CA TYR A 152 -0.84 24.56 -10.33
C TYR A 152 -0.58 25.91 -10.98
N ALA A 153 -0.71 27.00 -10.22
CA ALA A 153 -0.51 28.35 -10.74
C ALA A 153 0.34 29.22 -9.80
N SER A 154 1.09 30.16 -10.39
CA SER A 154 1.82 31.20 -9.66
C SER A 154 1.15 32.56 -9.90
N GLY A 155 0.62 33.17 -8.84
CA GLY A 155 -0.10 34.44 -8.95
C GLY A 155 -1.29 34.35 -9.91
N LYS A 156 -1.54 35.37 -10.73
CA LYS A 156 -2.70 35.46 -11.66
C LYS A 156 -2.43 34.99 -13.09
N LYS A 157 -1.19 34.69 -13.50
CA LYS A 157 -0.83 34.79 -14.94
C LYS A 157 -0.28 33.53 -15.62
N GLU A 158 0.35 32.56 -14.94
CA GLU A 158 0.78 31.30 -15.60
C GLU A 158 0.72 30.10 -14.65
N GLY A 159 0.34 28.94 -15.20
CA GLY A 159 0.25 27.68 -14.49
C GLY A 159 0.38 26.50 -15.44
N PHE A 160 0.44 25.30 -14.88
CA PHE A 160 0.53 24.06 -15.62
C PHE A 160 -0.30 22.97 -14.94
N GLU A 161 -0.73 22.00 -15.74
CA GLU A 161 -1.51 20.86 -15.27
C GLU A 161 -0.59 19.68 -14.96
N ILE A 162 -0.86 19.02 -13.83
CA ILE A 162 -0.22 17.79 -13.42
C ILE A 162 -1.27 16.70 -13.36
N ILE A 163 -1.12 15.67 -14.18
CA ILE A 163 -2.05 14.56 -14.29
C ILE A 163 -1.48 13.36 -13.54
N TYR A 164 -2.07 13.02 -12.41
CA TYR A 164 -1.78 11.79 -11.68
C TYR A 164 -2.62 10.65 -12.24
N LYS A 165 -1.99 9.57 -12.68
CA LYS A 165 -2.64 8.34 -13.14
C LYS A 165 -2.28 7.21 -12.19
N PHE A 166 -3.24 6.71 -11.45
CA PHE A 166 -3.07 5.60 -10.53
C PHE A 166 -3.52 4.31 -11.19
N THR A 167 -2.68 3.28 -11.07
CA THR A 167 -3.00 1.91 -11.48
C THR A 167 -2.63 0.98 -10.33
N VAL A 168 -3.61 0.26 -9.79
CA VAL A 168 -3.37 -0.83 -8.86
C VAL A 168 -3.65 -2.15 -9.55
N THR A 169 -2.71 -3.09 -9.47
CA THR A 169 -2.86 -4.44 -10.03
C THR A 169 -2.65 -5.44 -8.91
N GLN A 170 -3.70 -6.17 -8.55
CA GLN A 170 -3.63 -7.26 -7.58
C GLN A 170 -3.39 -8.58 -8.31
N LEU A 171 -2.21 -9.16 -8.15
CA LEU A 171 -1.85 -10.50 -8.62
C LEU A 171 -2.24 -11.53 -7.54
N ILE A 172 -3.06 -12.50 -7.92
CA ILE A 172 -3.63 -13.48 -7.01
C ILE A 172 -2.83 -14.78 -7.14
N ILE A 173 -1.92 -15.01 -6.19
CA ILE A 173 -1.07 -16.20 -6.12
C ILE A 173 -1.29 -16.88 -4.76
N PRO A 174 -2.17 -17.91 -4.69
CA PRO A 174 -2.58 -18.52 -3.41
C PRO A 174 -1.43 -19.09 -2.57
N ARG A 175 -0.42 -19.67 -3.24
CA ARG A 175 0.75 -20.29 -2.60
C ARG A 175 1.89 -19.29 -2.49
N SER A 176 2.12 -18.78 -1.29
CA SER A 176 3.17 -17.78 -1.02
C SER A 176 4.59 -18.30 -1.16
N GLU A 177 4.77 -19.60 -1.09
CA GLU A 177 6.03 -20.32 -1.30
C GLU A 177 6.60 -20.05 -2.71
N ASN A 178 5.72 -19.76 -3.67
CA ASN A 178 6.10 -19.50 -5.06
C ASN A 178 6.34 -18.02 -5.36
N TRP A 179 6.04 -17.10 -4.43
CA TRP A 179 6.02 -15.67 -4.75
C TRP A 179 7.38 -15.14 -5.21
N SER A 180 8.46 -15.47 -4.49
CA SER A 180 9.82 -15.07 -4.86
C SER A 180 10.20 -15.61 -6.23
N ARG A 181 10.04 -16.92 -6.44
CA ARG A 181 10.35 -17.58 -7.73
C ARG A 181 9.59 -16.98 -8.92
N LEU A 182 8.34 -16.56 -8.70
CA LEU A 182 7.49 -16.03 -9.77
C LEU A 182 7.78 -14.55 -10.08
N LEU A 183 8.50 -13.80 -9.24
CA LEU A 183 8.73 -12.38 -9.47
C LEU A 183 9.48 -12.10 -10.77
N SER A 184 10.62 -12.76 -10.96
CA SER A 184 11.44 -12.61 -12.17
C SER A 184 10.70 -13.01 -13.44
N TYR A 185 9.83 -14.02 -13.33
CA TYR A 185 8.97 -14.46 -14.42
C TYR A 185 7.90 -13.41 -14.78
N ILE A 186 7.10 -12.99 -13.79
CA ILE A 186 5.99 -12.04 -13.94
C ILE A 186 6.51 -10.70 -14.48
N PHE A 187 7.61 -10.21 -13.91
CA PHE A 187 8.23 -8.94 -14.27
C PHE A 187 9.46 -9.16 -15.15
N SER A 188 9.32 -9.98 -16.20
CA SER A 188 10.37 -10.16 -17.19
C SER A 188 10.41 -9.06 -18.26
N GLY A 189 9.37 -8.20 -18.33
CA GLY A 189 9.20 -7.19 -19.38
C GLY A 189 8.43 -7.70 -20.60
N THR A 190 8.27 -9.03 -20.74
CA THR A 190 7.60 -9.67 -21.89
C THR A 190 6.20 -10.16 -21.58
N GLN A 191 5.92 -10.46 -20.30
CA GLN A 191 4.60 -10.92 -19.87
C GLN A 191 3.54 -9.85 -20.10
N LYS A 192 2.41 -10.24 -20.68
CA LYS A 192 1.27 -9.36 -20.94
C LYS A 192 0.12 -9.70 -20.03
N LEU A 193 -0.59 -8.68 -19.58
CA LEU A 193 -1.87 -8.85 -18.90
C LEU A 193 -2.94 -9.16 -19.95
N GLU A 194 -3.48 -10.37 -19.95
CA GLU A 194 -4.60 -10.73 -20.82
C GLU A 194 -5.91 -10.32 -20.16
N LYS A 195 -6.58 -9.32 -20.72
CA LYS A 195 -7.87 -8.82 -20.23
C LYS A 195 -9.01 -9.59 -20.90
N PHE A 196 -10.09 -9.83 -20.15
CA PHE A 196 -11.31 -10.37 -20.75
C PHE A 196 -12.07 -9.26 -21.47
N ASP A 197 -12.27 -9.41 -22.78
CA ASP A 197 -13.15 -8.53 -23.57
C ASP A 197 -14.56 -9.11 -23.58
N ALA A 198 -15.47 -8.47 -22.86
CA ALA A 198 -16.86 -8.91 -22.75
C ALA A 198 -17.61 -8.86 -24.09
N ASN A 199 -17.25 -7.93 -24.99
CA ASN A 199 -17.94 -7.75 -26.26
C ASN A 199 -17.63 -8.90 -27.22
N ASN A 200 -16.35 -9.28 -27.29
CA ASN A 200 -15.87 -10.36 -28.16
C ASN A 200 -15.83 -11.73 -27.45
N LYS A 201 -16.12 -11.79 -26.15
CA LYS A 201 -15.99 -12.98 -25.28
C LYS A 201 -14.63 -13.66 -25.39
N THR A 202 -13.58 -12.87 -25.64
CA THR A 202 -12.21 -13.35 -25.88
C THR A 202 -11.22 -12.64 -24.98
N TYR A 203 -10.10 -13.28 -24.69
CA TYR A 203 -8.99 -12.62 -24.01
C TYR A 203 -8.14 -11.85 -25.01
N VAL A 204 -7.92 -10.56 -24.73
CA VAL A 204 -7.08 -9.69 -25.55
C VAL A 204 -5.82 -9.35 -24.79
N ALA A 205 -4.66 -9.51 -25.45
CA ALA A 205 -3.37 -9.16 -24.86
C ALA A 205 -3.31 -7.64 -24.60
N GLY A 206 -3.16 -7.27 -23.33
CA GLY A 206 -2.99 -5.89 -22.88
C GLY A 206 -1.54 -5.43 -22.91
N LYS A 207 -1.25 -4.40 -22.09
CA LYS A 207 0.11 -3.88 -21.93
C LYS A 207 1.02 -4.93 -21.28
N SER A 208 2.29 -4.92 -21.68
CA SER A 208 3.32 -5.70 -21.00
C SER A 208 3.56 -5.17 -19.59
N LEU A 209 3.84 -6.08 -18.67
CA LEU A 209 4.35 -5.74 -17.35
C LEU A 209 5.78 -5.22 -17.46
N PRO A 210 6.21 -4.32 -16.56
CA PRO A 210 7.57 -3.80 -16.55
C PRO A 210 8.58 -4.92 -16.23
N ASN A 211 9.85 -4.71 -16.59
CA ASN A 211 10.90 -5.59 -16.11
C ASN A 211 11.13 -5.33 -14.60
N LEU A 212 11.51 -6.35 -13.85
CA LEU A 212 11.79 -6.24 -12.41
C LEU A 212 12.87 -5.21 -12.14
N ARG A 213 13.81 -5.01 -13.07
CA ARG A 213 14.85 -3.96 -13.02
C ARG A 213 14.26 -2.55 -12.97
N ASP A 214 13.12 -2.31 -13.62
CA ASP A 214 12.45 -1.01 -13.70
C ASP A 214 11.61 -0.69 -12.45
N ILE A 215 11.35 -1.69 -11.61
CA ILE A 215 10.61 -1.51 -10.35
C ILE A 215 11.54 -0.99 -9.27
N SER A 216 11.49 0.30 -8.95
CA SER A 216 12.44 0.92 -8.02
C SER A 216 12.15 0.60 -6.55
N THR A 217 10.90 0.34 -6.17
CA THR A 217 10.50 0.25 -4.76
C THR A 217 9.74 -1.05 -4.46
N MET A 218 10.12 -1.72 -3.38
CA MET A 218 9.36 -2.80 -2.76
C MET A 218 8.96 -2.42 -1.33
N VAL A 219 7.70 -2.64 -0.99
CA VAL A 219 7.17 -2.50 0.36
C VAL A 219 6.67 -3.85 0.86
N CYS A 220 7.22 -4.29 1.99
CA CYS A 220 6.85 -5.54 2.62
C CYS A 220 6.19 -5.27 3.98
N THR A 221 4.88 -5.49 4.05
CA THR A 221 4.07 -5.40 5.28
C THR A 221 3.58 -6.78 5.72
N LEU A 222 4.31 -7.85 5.35
CA LEU A 222 3.98 -9.21 5.73
C LEU A 222 4.19 -9.43 7.22
N GLY A 223 3.23 -10.10 7.84
CA GLY A 223 3.30 -10.49 9.24
C GLY A 223 2.35 -11.64 9.54
N SER A 224 2.77 -12.53 10.44
CA SER A 224 1.90 -13.57 10.99
C SER A 224 1.32 -13.17 12.34
N THR A 225 0.13 -13.69 12.63
CA THR A 225 -0.43 -13.70 13.99
C THR A 225 -0.62 -15.15 14.44
N SER A 226 -0.52 -15.41 15.75
CA SER A 226 -0.67 -16.78 16.28
C SER A 226 -2.01 -17.44 15.89
N ALA A 227 -3.06 -16.65 15.70
CA ALA A 227 -4.35 -17.13 15.20
C ALA A 227 -4.30 -17.57 13.72
N ARG A 228 -3.53 -16.86 12.87
CA ARG A 228 -3.34 -17.21 11.46
C ARG A 228 -2.46 -18.45 11.30
N VAL A 229 -1.42 -18.62 12.12
CA VAL A 229 -0.59 -19.85 12.11
C VAL A 229 -1.44 -21.08 12.34
N ARG A 230 -2.27 -21.07 13.39
CA ARG A 230 -3.14 -22.21 13.73
C ARG A 230 -4.10 -22.58 12.60
N ARG A 231 -4.59 -21.60 11.84
CA ARG A 231 -5.52 -21.85 10.72
C ARG A 231 -4.85 -22.28 9.43
N THR A 232 -3.66 -21.74 9.15
CA THR A 232 -3.00 -21.95 7.86
C THR A 232 -1.95 -23.06 7.90
N GLN A 233 -1.55 -23.51 9.10
CA GLN A 233 -0.45 -24.44 9.33
C GLN A 233 0.90 -23.98 8.75
N VAL A 234 1.00 -22.71 8.33
CA VAL A 234 2.25 -22.11 7.87
C VAL A 234 3.04 -21.58 9.08
N PRO A 235 4.32 -21.97 9.25
CA PRO A 235 5.15 -21.49 10.35
C PRO A 235 5.32 -19.97 10.37
N ASN A 236 5.41 -19.37 11.56
CA ASN A 236 5.73 -17.95 11.72
C ASN A 236 7.06 -17.59 11.03
N SER A 237 8.07 -18.45 11.17
CA SER A 237 9.40 -18.27 10.57
C SER A 237 9.37 -18.18 9.04
N PHE A 238 8.38 -18.78 8.40
CA PHE A 238 8.20 -18.65 6.96
C PHE A 238 7.71 -17.23 6.60
N VAL A 239 6.63 -16.76 7.23
CA VAL A 239 6.01 -15.47 6.90
C VAL A 239 6.82 -14.28 7.42
N ASP A 240 7.41 -14.39 8.61
CA ASP A 240 8.10 -13.30 9.28
C ASP A 240 9.60 -13.21 8.95
N TYR A 241 10.18 -14.19 8.25
CA TYR A 241 11.59 -14.20 7.85
C TYR A 241 11.83 -14.76 6.44
N SER A 242 11.54 -16.04 6.21
CA SER A 242 12.00 -16.75 5.00
C SER A 242 11.44 -16.13 3.71
N LEU A 243 10.15 -15.81 3.70
CA LEU A 243 9.46 -15.21 2.56
C LEU A 243 9.92 -13.76 2.32
N PRO A 244 9.87 -12.84 3.31
CA PRO A 244 10.39 -11.47 3.13
C PRO A 244 11.85 -11.44 2.65
N PHE A 245 12.72 -12.27 3.21
CA PHE A 245 14.12 -12.34 2.81
C PHE A 245 14.28 -12.82 1.36
N SER A 246 13.58 -13.91 0.99
CA SER A 246 13.62 -14.43 -0.39
C SER A 246 13.05 -13.44 -1.41
N LEU A 247 12.00 -12.68 -1.04
CA LEU A 247 11.45 -11.61 -1.88
C LEU A 247 12.46 -10.47 -2.06
N ALA A 248 13.14 -10.07 -0.98
CA ALA A 248 14.18 -9.04 -1.05
C ALA A 248 15.36 -9.47 -1.93
N GLN A 249 15.78 -10.74 -1.83
CA GLN A 249 16.85 -11.31 -2.64
C GLN A 249 16.52 -11.26 -4.15
N GLU A 250 15.31 -11.66 -4.54
CA GLU A 250 14.87 -11.60 -5.95
C GLU A 250 14.66 -10.16 -6.43
N PHE A 251 14.11 -9.29 -5.57
CA PHE A 251 13.83 -7.90 -5.91
C PHE A 251 15.10 -7.06 -6.11
N THR A 252 16.14 -7.33 -5.31
CA THR A 252 17.44 -6.61 -5.38
C THR A 252 18.30 -7.10 -6.55
N ASN A 253 17.70 -7.18 -7.74
CA ASN A 253 18.40 -7.55 -8.96
C ASN A 253 19.30 -6.41 -9.53
N THR A 254 19.12 -5.18 -9.04
CA THR A 254 19.95 -4.01 -9.34
C THR A 254 20.22 -3.23 -8.05
N THR A 255 21.14 -2.27 -8.08
CA THR A 255 21.53 -1.48 -6.90
C THR A 255 20.59 -0.30 -6.64
N ASP A 256 19.94 0.28 -7.67
CA ASP A 256 19.00 1.41 -7.53
C ASP A 256 17.61 0.94 -7.08
N LYS A 257 17.59 0.17 -5.98
CA LYS A 257 16.39 -0.37 -5.36
C LYS A 257 16.18 0.24 -3.99
N ARG A 258 14.91 0.43 -3.66
CA ARG A 258 14.44 0.79 -2.32
C ARG A 258 13.62 -0.35 -1.74
N LEU A 259 13.98 -0.75 -0.53
CA LEU A 259 13.25 -1.73 0.25
C LEU A 259 12.70 -1.08 1.51
N VAL A 260 11.37 -1.02 1.64
CA VAL A 260 10.69 -0.62 2.88
C VAL A 260 10.10 -1.87 3.52
N ILE A 261 10.48 -2.18 4.75
CA ILE A 261 9.97 -3.35 5.47
C ILE A 261 9.43 -2.96 6.84
N ILE A 262 8.28 -3.52 7.20
CA ILE A 262 7.69 -3.38 8.53
C ILE A 262 8.01 -4.62 9.34
N THR A 263 8.72 -4.43 10.44
CA THR A 263 9.05 -5.49 11.39
C THR A 263 8.27 -5.28 12.69
N SER A 264 8.96 -5.11 13.81
CA SER A 264 8.38 -4.80 15.10
C SER A 264 9.43 -4.10 15.95
N PHE A 265 8.99 -3.36 16.96
CA PHE A 265 9.86 -2.94 18.05
C PHE A 265 10.69 -4.13 18.54
N ASN A 266 11.98 -3.90 18.77
CA ASN A 266 12.89 -4.94 19.19
C ASN A 266 13.96 -4.38 20.11
N ASN A 267 14.39 -5.20 21.07
CA ASN A 267 15.55 -4.93 21.89
C ASN A 267 16.29 -6.25 22.17
N LYS A 268 17.54 -6.17 22.65
CA LYS A 268 18.40 -7.34 22.87
C LYS A 268 17.78 -8.36 23.84
N PHE A 269 17.07 -7.89 24.87
CA PHE A 269 16.40 -8.76 25.83
C PHE A 269 15.24 -9.54 25.19
N LEU A 270 14.34 -8.84 24.49
CA LEU A 270 13.18 -9.45 23.83
C LEU A 270 13.59 -10.45 22.75
N SER A 271 14.60 -10.12 21.94
CA SER A 271 15.12 -11.02 20.90
C SER A 271 15.83 -12.25 21.46
N THR A 272 16.33 -12.20 22.70
CA THR A 272 16.92 -13.36 23.37
C THR A 272 15.83 -14.28 23.95
N THR A 273 14.79 -13.69 24.54
CA THR A 273 13.76 -14.42 25.31
C THR A 273 12.60 -14.92 24.45
N PHE A 274 12.20 -14.18 23.41
CA PHE A 274 10.99 -14.46 22.64
C PHE A 274 11.32 -14.74 21.18
N GLU A 275 10.89 -15.91 20.71
CA GLU A 275 11.12 -16.37 19.33
C GLU A 275 10.63 -15.37 18.27
N TYR A 276 9.47 -14.74 18.49
CA TYR A 276 8.92 -13.74 17.57
C TYR A 276 9.90 -12.58 17.30
N PHE A 277 10.43 -11.97 18.36
CA PHE A 277 11.38 -10.86 18.24
C PHE A 277 12.75 -11.33 17.75
N ARG A 278 13.14 -12.57 18.06
CA ARG A 278 14.35 -13.19 17.52
C ARG A 278 14.30 -13.33 16.00
N ILE A 279 13.18 -13.82 15.46
CA ILE A 279 12.99 -14.00 14.01
C ILE A 279 13.00 -12.64 13.30
N LYS A 280 12.34 -11.62 13.85
CA LYS A 280 12.33 -10.26 13.28
C LYS A 280 13.73 -9.61 13.34
N ALA A 281 14.46 -9.74 14.45
CA ALA A 281 15.86 -9.29 14.53
C ALA A 281 16.74 -9.98 13.48
N LYS A 282 16.59 -11.30 13.33
CA LYS A 282 17.34 -12.07 12.34
C LYS A 282 17.07 -11.55 10.92
N LEU A 283 15.81 -11.27 10.58
CA LEU A 283 15.47 -10.69 9.28
C LEU A 283 16.17 -9.35 9.04
N GLU A 284 16.16 -8.46 10.04
CA GLU A 284 16.78 -7.15 9.92
C GLU A 284 18.30 -7.25 9.69
N ASN A 285 18.98 -8.10 10.47
CA ASN A 285 20.42 -8.32 10.31
C ASN A 285 20.75 -8.98 8.96
N ASP A 286 20.00 -10.00 8.56
CA ASP A 286 20.28 -10.72 7.31
C ASP A 286 20.03 -9.83 6.08
N LEU A 287 19.04 -8.92 6.14
CA LEU A 287 18.82 -7.93 5.08
C LEU A 287 19.98 -6.93 4.94
N GLU A 288 20.71 -6.64 6.02
CA GLU A 288 21.84 -5.72 6.04
C GLU A 288 23.16 -6.41 5.65
N GLU A 289 23.40 -7.60 6.19
CA GLU A 289 24.69 -8.29 6.14
C GLU A 289 24.76 -9.38 5.07
N VAL A 290 23.68 -10.16 4.89
CA VAL A 290 23.68 -11.40 4.11
C VAL A 290 23.11 -11.21 2.70
N LEU A 291 22.29 -10.18 2.49
CA LEU A 291 21.64 -9.93 1.21
C LEU A 291 22.70 -9.76 0.08
N PRO A 292 22.66 -10.58 -0.98
CA PRO A 292 23.73 -10.60 -2.00
C PRO A 292 23.95 -9.26 -2.70
N ASN A 293 22.86 -8.55 -3.00
CA ASN A 293 22.87 -7.24 -3.62
C ASN A 293 22.24 -6.24 -2.66
N LYS A 294 23.02 -5.22 -2.25
CA LYS A 294 22.52 -4.20 -1.33
C LYS A 294 21.61 -3.21 -2.06
N PRO A 295 20.38 -2.97 -1.58
CA PRO A 295 19.55 -1.90 -2.09
C PRO A 295 20.20 -0.55 -1.75
N LYS A 296 19.96 0.45 -2.60
CA LYS A 296 20.36 1.84 -2.34
C LYS A 296 19.76 2.37 -1.05
N GLU A 297 18.52 1.98 -0.76
CA GLU A 297 17.84 2.38 0.48
C GLU A 297 17.16 1.16 1.10
N LEU A 298 17.55 0.83 2.34
CA LEU A 298 16.87 -0.15 3.19
C LEU A 298 16.22 0.58 4.35
N ILE A 299 14.88 0.61 4.39
CA ILE A 299 14.11 1.32 5.41
C ILE A 299 13.36 0.30 6.24
N ILE A 300 13.72 0.19 7.52
CA ILE A 300 13.12 -0.73 8.48
C ILE A 300 12.24 0.06 9.44
N LEU A 301 10.92 -0.15 9.36
CA LEU A 301 9.98 0.37 10.33
C LEU A 301 9.85 -0.61 11.49
N ARG A 302 10.18 -0.18 12.71
CA ARG A 302 10.04 -0.94 13.95
C ARG A 302 8.89 -0.39 14.80
N PRO A 303 7.62 -0.59 14.40
CA PRO A 303 6.49 -0.13 15.19
C PRO A 303 6.36 -0.99 16.47
N GLY A 304 5.99 -0.34 17.56
CA GLY A 304 5.53 -0.99 18.77
C GLY A 304 4.14 -1.61 18.58
N PRO A 305 3.47 -1.97 19.67
CA PRO A 305 2.10 -2.49 19.60
C PRO A 305 1.19 -1.56 18.80
N MET A 306 0.61 -2.06 17.71
CA MET A 306 -0.18 -1.23 16.80
C MET A 306 -1.62 -1.09 17.28
N CYS A 307 -2.10 0.15 17.40
CA CYS A 307 -3.49 0.47 17.71
C CYS A 307 -4.29 0.48 16.39
N GLY A 308 -5.20 -0.47 16.23
CA GLY A 308 -6.04 -0.57 15.04
C GLY A 308 -6.89 -1.84 15.06
N GLN A 309 -7.92 -1.89 14.22
CA GLN A 309 -8.84 -3.03 14.18
C GLN A 309 -8.53 -3.90 12.96
N HIS A 310 -8.20 -5.18 13.17
CA HIS A 310 -8.00 -6.16 12.08
C HIS A 310 -9.29 -6.57 11.36
N GLY A 311 -10.45 -6.02 11.75
CA GLY A 311 -11.77 -6.35 11.22
C GLY A 311 -12.61 -5.12 11.01
N ASN A 312 -13.84 -5.32 10.54
CA ASN A 312 -14.76 -4.24 10.29
C ASN A 312 -15.13 -3.56 11.60
N SER A 313 -15.23 -2.23 11.58
CA SER A 313 -15.84 -1.50 12.68
C SER A 313 -17.24 -2.06 12.92
N ILE A 314 -17.55 -2.40 14.16
CA ILE A 314 -18.89 -2.88 14.55
C ILE A 314 -19.84 -1.70 14.39
N LYS A 315 -20.52 -1.63 13.25
CA LYS A 315 -21.58 -0.68 12.97
C LYS A 315 -22.89 -1.46 13.08
N VAL A 316 -23.61 -1.20 14.16
CA VAL A 316 -24.97 -1.70 14.33
C VAL A 316 -25.87 -0.56 13.90
N GLU A 317 -26.31 -0.62 12.65
CA GLU A 317 -27.43 0.18 12.17
C GLU A 317 -28.72 -0.55 12.55
N LEU A 318 -29.56 0.12 13.31
CA LEU A 318 -30.93 -0.31 13.53
C LEU A 318 -31.81 0.59 12.67
N ASP A 319 -32.77 0.00 11.96
CA ASP A 319 -33.82 0.78 11.30
C ASP A 319 -34.67 1.46 12.38
N VAL A 320 -34.29 2.69 12.70
CA VAL A 320 -35.04 3.57 13.60
C VAL A 320 -36.07 4.28 12.75
N GLN A 321 -37.34 3.87 12.83
CA GLN A 321 -38.44 4.65 12.24
C GLN A 321 -38.51 6.02 12.93
N GLU A 322 -38.78 7.09 12.18
CA GLU A 322 -38.75 8.47 12.70
C GLU A 322 -39.76 8.74 13.84
N ASN A 323 -40.77 7.85 14.01
CA ASN A 323 -41.82 7.96 15.03
C ASN A 323 -41.90 6.72 15.95
N LEU A 324 -40.88 6.47 16.77
CA LEU A 324 -40.89 5.37 17.74
C LEU A 324 -41.73 5.67 18.98
N THR A 325 -42.59 4.73 19.39
CA THR A 325 -43.28 4.78 20.68
C THR A 325 -42.29 4.66 21.85
N PHE A 326 -42.66 5.14 23.04
CA PHE A 326 -41.81 5.08 24.24
C PHE A 326 -41.36 3.64 24.57
N SER A 327 -42.22 2.65 24.36
CA SER A 327 -41.91 1.22 24.50
C SER A 327 -40.85 0.73 23.50
N ASP A 328 -40.89 1.20 22.25
CA ASP A 328 -39.89 0.83 21.25
C ASP A 328 -38.50 1.41 21.59
N LYS A 329 -38.47 2.60 22.19
CA LYS A 329 -37.23 3.22 22.71
C LYS A 329 -36.63 2.43 23.88
N ILE A 330 -37.45 1.79 24.72
CA ILE A 330 -36.96 0.93 25.81
C ILE A 330 -36.35 -0.36 25.26
N LEU A 331 -36.95 -0.95 24.23
CA LEU A 331 -36.45 -2.18 23.59
C LEU A 331 -35.27 -1.94 22.65
N TYR A 332 -34.99 -0.68 22.31
CA TYR A 332 -33.88 -0.28 21.46
C TYR A 332 -32.52 -0.73 22.02
N TYR A 333 -32.21 -0.36 23.26
CA TYR A 333 -30.90 -0.62 23.87
C TYR A 333 -30.60 -2.12 24.04
N PRO A 334 -31.52 -2.97 24.55
CA PRO A 334 -31.32 -4.41 24.60
C PRO A 334 -31.08 -5.04 23.21
N ARG A 335 -31.84 -4.62 22.19
CA ARG A 335 -31.68 -5.13 20.81
C ARG A 335 -30.34 -4.70 20.21
N TYR A 336 -29.98 -3.43 20.38
CA TYR A 336 -28.68 -2.91 19.98
C TYR A 336 -27.54 -3.70 20.63
N LEU A 337 -27.58 -3.90 21.94
CA LEU A 337 -26.57 -4.64 22.69
C LEU A 337 -26.46 -6.10 22.22
N LEU A 338 -27.58 -6.74 21.90
CA LEU A 338 -27.59 -8.11 21.40
C LEU A 338 -26.96 -8.19 20.01
N MET A 339 -27.34 -7.30 19.09
CA MET A 339 -26.73 -7.23 17.75
C MET A 339 -25.24 -6.90 17.83
N TYR A 340 -24.87 -5.94 18.67
CA TYR A 340 -23.48 -5.58 18.94
C TYR A 340 -22.69 -6.79 19.47
N LYS A 341 -23.20 -7.50 20.48
CA LYS A 341 -22.55 -8.70 21.03
C LYS A 341 -22.42 -9.79 19.98
N LYS A 342 -23.43 -10.02 19.15
CA LYS A 342 -23.40 -11.01 18.06
C LYS A 342 -22.32 -10.68 17.03
N GLN A 343 -22.25 -9.42 16.58
CA GLN A 343 -21.22 -8.96 15.67
C GLN A 343 -19.82 -9.03 16.30
N TYR A 344 -19.68 -8.59 17.56
CA TYR A 344 -18.43 -8.66 18.32
C TYR A 344 -17.91 -10.09 18.43
N ILE A 345 -18.76 -11.05 18.82
CA ILE A 345 -18.39 -12.47 18.92
C ILE A 345 -17.99 -13.03 17.56
N SER A 346 -18.71 -12.67 16.49
CA SER A 346 -18.36 -13.05 15.12
C SER A 346 -16.95 -12.54 14.75
N GLU A 347 -16.65 -11.26 15.02
CA GLU A 347 -15.33 -10.69 14.74
C GLU A 347 -14.22 -11.30 15.62
N VAL A 348 -14.48 -11.56 16.90
CA VAL A 348 -13.54 -12.27 17.78
C VAL A 348 -13.27 -13.69 17.27
N ARG A 349 -14.29 -14.40 16.78
CA ARG A 349 -14.11 -15.72 16.16
C ARG A 349 -13.28 -15.64 14.88
N LYS A 350 -13.47 -14.61 14.05
CA LYS A 350 -12.71 -14.39 12.81
C LYS A 350 -11.27 -13.95 13.06
N ILE A 351 -10.99 -13.11 14.04
CA ILE A 351 -9.65 -12.52 14.23
C ILE A 351 -8.83 -13.28 15.29
N GLY A 352 -9.51 -13.84 16.29
CA GLY A 352 -8.92 -14.52 17.44
C GLY A 352 -8.91 -13.61 18.68
N LEU A 353 -9.25 -14.19 19.84
CA LEU A 353 -9.39 -13.46 21.10
C LEU A 353 -8.08 -12.80 21.55
N ARG A 354 -6.93 -13.49 21.40
CA ARG A 354 -5.62 -12.92 21.75
C ARG A 354 -5.30 -11.67 20.93
N THR A 355 -5.60 -11.70 19.63
CA THR A 355 -5.37 -10.55 18.75
C THR A 355 -6.28 -9.39 19.13
N LYS A 356 -7.56 -9.62 19.44
CA LYS A 356 -8.46 -8.56 19.94
C LYS A 356 -8.06 -7.98 21.28
N LEU A 357 -7.61 -8.82 22.21
CA LEU A 357 -7.09 -8.32 23.49
C LEU A 357 -5.84 -7.46 23.27
N SER A 358 -4.94 -7.87 22.37
CA SER A 358 -3.77 -7.08 22.01
C SER A 358 -4.15 -5.72 21.40
N GLU A 359 -5.18 -5.64 20.57
CA GLU A 359 -5.69 -4.36 20.02
C GLU A 359 -6.23 -3.45 21.12
N LEU A 360 -6.97 -4.00 22.09
CA LEU A 360 -7.49 -3.25 23.22
C LEU A 360 -6.36 -2.73 24.12
N ILE A 361 -5.41 -3.60 24.50
CA ILE A 361 -4.25 -3.22 25.30
C ILE A 361 -3.42 -2.16 24.58
N ALA A 362 -3.15 -2.32 23.28
CA ALA A 362 -2.43 -1.32 22.50
C ALA A 362 -3.15 0.04 22.51
N SER A 363 -4.47 0.02 22.30
CA SER A 363 -5.29 1.24 22.32
C SER A 363 -5.31 1.91 23.68
N SER A 364 -5.41 1.14 24.77
CA SER A 364 -5.39 1.66 26.15
C SER A 364 -4.02 2.18 26.58
N THR A 365 -2.94 1.61 26.05
CA THR A 365 -1.55 1.98 26.39
C THR A 365 -0.99 3.12 25.52
N TYR A 366 -1.69 3.49 24.46
CA TYR A 366 -1.29 4.61 23.61
C TYR A 366 -1.21 5.91 24.42
N ARG A 367 -0.05 6.57 24.36
CA ARG A 367 0.29 7.78 25.13
C ARG A 367 0.28 7.63 26.65
N MET A 368 0.21 6.41 27.20
CA MET A 368 0.43 6.24 28.63
C MET A 368 1.90 6.54 28.99
N PRO A 369 2.16 7.23 30.12
CA PRO A 369 3.51 7.43 30.63
C PRO A 369 4.15 6.05 30.93
N GLY A 370 5.41 5.86 30.52
CA GLY A 370 6.14 4.60 30.67
C GLY A 370 5.92 3.56 29.55
N SER A 371 5.02 3.80 28.60
CA SER A 371 4.76 2.90 27.45
C SER A 371 5.96 2.70 26.53
N ALA A 372 6.96 3.58 26.59
CA ALA A 372 8.23 3.44 25.85
C ALA A 372 8.98 2.14 26.18
N LEU A 373 8.88 1.65 27.43
CA LEU A 373 9.51 0.38 27.84
C LEU A 373 8.88 -0.84 27.16
N LEU A 374 7.62 -0.72 26.72
CA LEU A 374 6.88 -1.75 25.99
C LEU A 374 6.88 -1.50 24.47
N GLY A 375 7.78 -0.64 23.99
CA GLY A 375 7.96 -0.35 22.57
C GLY A 375 7.15 0.82 22.02
N TYR A 376 6.41 1.55 22.87
CA TYR A 376 5.53 2.68 22.53
C TYR A 376 4.45 2.29 21.51
N SER A 377 3.20 2.16 21.97
CA SER A 377 2.08 1.82 21.09
C SER A 377 1.85 2.92 20.04
N VAL A 378 1.55 2.57 18.79
CA VAL A 378 1.37 3.54 17.69
C VAL A 378 0.13 3.20 16.86
N PRO A 379 -0.69 4.18 16.45
CA PRO A 379 -1.81 3.93 15.54
C PRO A 379 -1.34 3.33 14.21
N VAL A 380 -2.04 2.30 13.73
CA VAL A 380 -1.68 1.65 12.46
C VAL A 380 -1.81 2.58 11.26
N SER A 381 -2.69 3.60 11.34
CA SER A 381 -2.82 4.64 10.33
C SER A 381 -1.51 5.44 10.16
N LYS A 382 -0.82 5.73 11.26
CA LYS A 382 0.47 6.42 11.25
C LYS A 382 1.60 5.54 10.70
N VAL A 383 1.65 4.27 11.11
CA VAL A 383 2.60 3.30 10.54
C VAL A 383 2.41 3.18 9.03
N SER A 384 1.15 3.07 8.58
CA SER A 384 0.79 3.00 7.16
C SER A 384 1.14 4.27 6.39
N TYR A 385 0.96 5.45 7.01
CA TYR A 385 1.34 6.73 6.44
C TYR A 385 2.85 6.81 6.22
N VAL A 386 3.65 6.49 7.24
CA VAL A 386 5.12 6.51 7.15
C VAL A 386 5.63 5.47 6.16
N ALA A 387 5.07 4.26 6.14
CA ALA A 387 5.42 3.24 5.14
C ALA A 387 5.20 3.73 3.71
N SER A 388 4.07 4.41 3.47
CA SER A 388 3.75 4.99 2.17
C SER A 388 4.67 6.15 1.82
N LEU A 389 5.03 6.97 2.81
CA LEU A 389 5.90 8.12 2.64
C LEU A 389 7.29 7.67 2.23
N MET A 390 7.86 6.74 2.99
CA MET A 390 9.18 6.16 2.71
C MET A 390 9.22 5.44 1.37
N ALA A 391 8.10 4.88 0.90
CA ALA A 391 8.03 4.26 -0.41
C ALA A 391 8.10 5.27 -1.57
N ILE A 392 7.49 6.45 -1.43
CA ILE A 392 7.40 7.46 -2.50
C ILE A 392 8.50 8.54 -2.43
N GLU A 393 8.95 8.93 -1.24
CA GLU A 393 9.91 10.03 -1.08
C GLU A 393 11.32 9.58 -1.45
N ARG A 394 12.10 10.41 -2.15
CA ARG A 394 13.52 10.15 -2.40
C ARG A 394 14.39 10.98 -1.47
N LYS A 395 15.02 10.34 -0.48
CA LYS A 395 15.97 11.02 0.41
C LYS A 395 17.33 11.14 -0.28
N SER A 396 17.53 12.24 -1.02
CA SER A 396 18.83 12.73 -1.52
C SER A 396 19.53 11.90 -2.62
N LYS A 397 20.32 12.60 -3.44
CA LYS A 397 21.15 12.06 -4.53
C LYS A 397 22.56 11.64 -4.08
N GLU A 398 22.90 11.76 -2.79
CA GLU A 398 24.27 11.57 -2.30
C GLU A 398 24.43 10.40 -1.31
N ALA A 399 25.33 9.49 -1.71
CA ALA A 399 26.14 8.49 -0.98
C ALA A 399 25.48 7.29 -0.26
N GLY A 400 25.54 6.14 -0.96
CA GLY A 400 25.67 4.79 -0.38
C GLY A 400 24.38 4.01 -0.10
N PRO A 401 24.46 2.67 0.00
CA PRO A 401 23.37 1.85 0.53
C PRO A 401 23.13 2.27 1.99
N LYS A 402 22.06 3.02 2.23
CA LYS A 402 21.74 3.54 3.56
C LYS A 402 20.66 2.68 4.19
N MET A 403 21.02 2.02 5.29
CA MET A 403 20.03 1.45 6.20
C MET A 403 19.49 2.54 7.10
N GLU A 404 18.17 2.72 7.12
CA GLU A 404 17.45 3.62 8.02
C GLU A 404 16.47 2.82 8.86
N VAL A 405 16.61 2.89 10.19
CA VAL A 405 15.65 2.30 11.12
C VAL A 405 14.79 3.40 11.70
N ILE A 406 13.48 3.28 11.53
CA ILE A 406 12.48 4.23 12.06
C ILE A 406 11.68 3.55 13.15
N ASN A 407 11.82 4.03 14.38
CA ASN A 407 11.14 3.48 15.56
C ASN A 407 9.73 4.06 15.75
N SER A 408 8.98 3.49 16.68
CA SER A 408 7.63 3.92 17.07
C SER A 408 7.47 5.42 17.32
N TYR A 409 8.41 6.02 18.05
CA TYR A 409 8.36 7.44 18.39
C TYR A 409 8.56 8.31 17.15
N GLN A 410 9.53 7.97 16.30
CA GLN A 410 9.74 8.65 15.03
C GLN A 410 8.53 8.49 14.10
N ILE A 411 7.90 7.31 14.07
CA ILE A 411 6.66 7.11 13.31
C ILE A 411 5.56 8.07 13.79
N ASP A 412 5.39 8.21 15.11
CA ASP A 412 4.37 9.09 15.68
C ASP A 412 4.64 10.58 15.43
N MET A 413 5.91 10.97 15.31
CA MET A 413 6.32 12.35 15.02
C MET A 413 6.25 12.71 13.54
N ILE A 414 6.48 11.76 12.63
CA ILE A 414 6.43 11.98 11.17
C ILE A 414 4.98 12.10 10.67
N ALA A 415 4.05 11.35 11.26
CA ALA A 415 2.65 11.26 10.85
C ALA A 415 1.72 12.08 11.76
#